data_AF-A0A1H0IG84-F1
#
_entry.id   AF-A0A1H0IG84-F1
#
_cell.length_a   1.000
_cell.length_b   1.000
_cell.length_c   1.000
_cell.angle_alpha   90.00
_cell.angle_beta   90.00
_cell.angle_gamma   90.00
#
_symmetry.space_group_name_H-M   'P 1'
#
loop_
_entity.id
_entity.type
_entity.pdbx_description
1 polymer ?
#
loop_
_entity_poly.entity_id
_entity_poly.type
_entity_poly.pdbx_seq_one_letter_code
_entity_poly.pdbx_strand_id
1 'polypeptide(L)'
;MARTKLSELSYGEFQQLLVKSVMDQMDNTVEQSPLVYFPVVHDRVESFLFIHWKEVFENCSDLTVDEWFSSSCYDKFYNDVLVDFKSKNFETDTMHHGSQKEQNTMEPLT
;
A
#
# COMPACT_ATOMS: atom_id res chain seq x y z
N MET A 1 4.21 -19.67 9.73
CA MET A 1 3.16 -19.37 10.75
C MET A 1 2.06 -20.42 10.55
N ALA A 2 0.79 -20.19 10.88
CA ALA A 2 -0.27 -21.13 10.52
C ALA A 2 -0.31 -21.32 8.98
N ARG A 3 -0.52 -22.55 8.51
CA ARG A 3 -0.61 -22.93 7.09
C ARG A 3 -1.96 -22.50 6.47
N THR A 4 -2.40 -21.28 6.72
CA THR A 4 -3.67 -20.77 6.21
C THR A 4 -3.57 -20.65 4.70
N LYS A 5 -4.53 -21.25 3.99
CA LYS A 5 -4.63 -21.10 2.54
C LYS A 5 -5.17 -19.73 2.20
N LEU A 6 -4.76 -19.18 1.06
CA LEU A 6 -5.30 -17.92 0.58
C LEU A 6 -6.81 -18.00 0.38
N SER A 7 -7.32 -19.12 -0.16
CA SER A 7 -8.76 -19.36 -0.32
C SER A 7 -9.59 -19.29 0.97
N GLU A 8 -8.95 -19.37 2.14
CA GLU A 8 -9.61 -19.25 3.45
C GLU A 8 -9.73 -17.81 3.93
N LEU A 9 -9.04 -16.87 3.27
CA LEU A 9 -9.07 -15.45 3.61
C LEU A 9 -10.17 -14.73 2.82
N SER A 10 -10.89 -13.86 3.51
CA SER A 10 -11.69 -12.83 2.85
C SER A 10 -10.80 -11.76 2.22
N TYR A 11 -11.39 -10.97 1.31
CA TYR A 11 -10.73 -9.80 0.73
C TYR A 11 -10.16 -8.88 1.81
N GLY A 12 -10.94 -8.58 2.85
CA GLY A 12 -10.52 -7.69 3.94
C GLY A 12 -9.36 -8.25 4.77
N GLU A 13 -9.36 -9.56 5.04
CA GLU A 13 -8.25 -10.21 5.76
C GLU A 13 -6.97 -10.21 4.93
N PHE A 14 -7.07 -10.46 3.62
CA PHE A 14 -5.92 -10.38 2.72
C PHE A 14 -5.40 -8.94 2.58
N GLN A 15 -6.30 -7.97 2.46
CA GLN A 15 -5.93 -6.54 2.45
C GLN A 15 -5.18 -6.15 3.73
N GLN A 16 -5.69 -6.52 4.91
CA GLN A 16 -5.02 -6.22 6.17
C GLN A 16 -3.65 -6.87 6.28
N LEU A 17 -3.51 -8.09 5.77
CA LEU A 17 -2.24 -8.80 5.70
C LEU A 17 -1.22 -8.04 4.84
N LEU A 18 -1.62 -7.56 3.66
CA LEU A 18 -0.75 -6.78 2.78
C LEU A 18 -0.40 -5.41 3.38
N VAL A 19 -1.37 -4.69 3.93
CA VAL A 19 -1.15 -3.42 4.64
C VAL A 19 -0.13 -3.61 5.74
N LYS A 20 -0.31 -4.61 6.60
CA LYS A 20 0.65 -4.93 7.66
C LYS A 20 2.04 -5.23 7.10
N SER A 21 2.13 -6.01 6.02
CA SER A 21 3.41 -6.31 5.39
C SER A 21 4.13 -5.06 4.85
N VAL A 22 3.42 -4.05 4.36
CA VAL A 22 4.02 -2.77 3.94
C VAL A 22 4.48 -1.98 5.16
N MET A 23 3.63 -1.85 6.17
CA MET A 23 3.94 -1.14 7.41
C MET A 23 5.19 -1.73 8.10
N ASP A 24 5.26 -3.06 8.24
CA ASP A 24 6.41 -3.75 8.84
C ASP A 24 7.72 -3.51 8.05
N GLN A 25 7.64 -3.32 6.72
CA GLN A 25 8.81 -2.98 5.90
C GLN A 25 9.20 -1.51 6.06
N MET A 26 8.23 -0.61 6.22
CA MET A 26 8.45 0.83 6.41
C MET A 26 8.99 1.19 7.79
N ASP A 27 8.55 0.49 8.84
CA ASP A 27 9.04 0.69 10.21
C ASP A 27 10.56 0.49 10.33
N ASN A 28 11.16 -0.24 9.38
CA ASN A 28 12.61 -0.44 9.31
C ASN A 28 13.35 0.62 8.47
N THR A 29 12.64 1.50 7.74
CA THR A 29 13.25 2.43 6.78
C THR A 29 12.84 3.90 6.96
N VAL A 30 11.76 4.19 7.68
CA VAL A 30 11.19 5.55 7.77
C VAL A 30 11.18 6.01 9.23
N GLU A 31 11.72 7.21 9.50
CA GLU A 31 11.75 7.80 10.85
C GLU A 31 10.44 8.49 11.25
N GLN A 32 9.45 8.52 10.35
CA GLN A 32 8.15 9.14 10.56
C GLN A 32 7.18 8.23 11.33
N SER A 33 6.15 8.83 11.94
CA SER A 33 5.15 8.06 12.70
C SER A 33 4.26 7.21 11.79
N PRO A 34 3.97 5.94 12.14
CA PRO A 34 2.99 5.07 11.48
C PRO A 34 1.65 5.71 11.13
N LEU A 35 1.20 6.64 11.97
CA LEU A 35 -0.07 7.33 11.78
C LEU A 35 -0.10 8.26 10.56
N VAL A 36 1.07 8.69 10.08
CA VAL A 36 1.18 9.59 8.91
C VAL A 36 1.05 8.80 7.62
N TYR A 37 1.68 7.62 7.52
CA TYR A 37 1.69 6.83 6.29
C TYR A 37 0.61 5.75 6.23
N PHE A 38 0.02 5.35 7.36
CA PHE A 38 -1.02 4.32 7.38
C PHE A 38 -2.16 4.58 6.37
N PRO A 39 -2.74 5.80 6.27
CA PRO A 39 -3.79 6.06 5.27
C PRO A 39 -3.31 5.86 3.84
N VAL A 40 -2.09 6.32 3.53
CA VAL A 40 -1.50 6.21 2.19
C VAL A 40 -1.23 4.75 1.82
N VAL A 41 -0.69 3.97 2.76
CA VAL A 41 -0.46 2.53 2.59
C VAL A 41 -1.78 1.81 2.37
N HIS A 42 -2.79 2.12 3.18
CA HIS A 42 -4.11 1.50 3.08
C HIS A 42 -4.74 1.75 1.69
N ASP A 43 -4.81 3.00 1.25
CA ASP A 43 -5.41 3.38 -0.03
C ASP A 43 -4.65 2.78 -1.21
N ARG A 44 -3.31 2.70 -1.12
CA ARG A 44 -2.46 2.11 -2.16
C ARG A 44 -2.69 0.60 -2.29
N VAL A 45 -2.73 -0.12 -1.16
CA VAL A 45 -3.01 -1.56 -1.15
C VAL A 45 -4.43 -1.84 -1.63
N GLU A 46 -5.42 -1.05 -1.21
CA GLU A 46 -6.80 -1.18 -1.67
C GLU A 46 -6.91 -0.99 -3.19
N SER A 47 -6.31 0.08 -3.72
CA SER A 47 -6.29 0.37 -5.16
C SER A 47 -5.59 -0.76 -5.95
N PHE A 48 -4.48 -1.28 -5.43
CA PHE A 48 -3.77 -2.40 -6.02
C PHE A 48 -4.64 -3.65 -6.07
N LEU A 49 -5.28 -4.02 -4.95
CA LEU A 49 -6.14 -5.20 -4.89
C LEU A 49 -7.37 -5.05 -5.79
N PHE A 50 -7.95 -3.86 -5.87
CA PHE A 50 -9.08 -3.60 -6.78
C PHE A 50 -8.74 -3.91 -8.24
N ILE A 51 -7.50 -3.63 -8.67
CA ILE A 51 -7.05 -3.85 -10.05
C ILE A 51 -6.55 -5.28 -10.26
N HIS A 52 -5.79 -5.82 -9.31
CA HIS A 52 -5.02 -7.06 -9.47
C HIS A 52 -5.57 -8.27 -8.71
N TRP A 53 -6.76 -8.17 -8.12
CA TRP A 53 -7.37 -9.23 -7.30
C TRP A 53 -7.25 -10.64 -7.91
N LYS A 54 -7.65 -10.77 -9.18
CA LYS A 54 -7.62 -12.06 -9.87
C LYS A 54 -6.20 -12.63 -10.00
N GLU A 55 -5.26 -11.80 -10.43
CA GLU A 55 -3.87 -12.20 -10.70
C GLU A 55 -3.13 -12.57 -9.41
N VAL A 56 -3.40 -11.82 -8.35
CA VAL A 56 -2.60 -11.86 -7.12
C VAL A 56 -3.21 -12.77 -6.06
N PHE A 57 -4.52 -12.96 -6.08
CA PHE A 57 -5.24 -13.79 -5.13
C PHE A 57 -5.93 -14.99 -5.79
N GLU A 58 -6.88 -14.79 -6.72
CA GLU A 58 -7.70 -15.91 -7.23
C GLU A 58 -6.86 -16.99 -7.93
N ASN A 59 -5.93 -16.56 -8.79
CA ASN A 59 -5.02 -17.46 -9.52
C ASN A 59 -4.04 -18.21 -8.61
N CYS A 60 -3.90 -17.78 -7.36
CA CYS A 60 -2.93 -18.29 -6.39
C CYS A 60 -3.62 -18.82 -5.13
N SER A 61 -4.95 -18.96 -5.17
CA SER A 61 -5.81 -19.21 -4.02
C SER A 61 -5.54 -20.56 -3.33
N ASP A 62 -4.92 -21.50 -4.04
CA ASP A 62 -4.52 -22.81 -3.53
C ASP A 62 -3.26 -22.79 -2.66
N LEU A 63 -2.45 -21.74 -2.78
CA LEU A 63 -1.24 -21.51 -1.98
C LEU A 63 -1.59 -21.16 -0.54
N THR A 64 -0.68 -21.51 0.37
CA THR A 64 -0.66 -20.93 1.71
C THR A 64 -0.10 -19.51 1.68
N VAL A 65 -0.40 -18.73 2.71
CA VAL A 65 0.14 -17.37 2.89
C VAL A 65 1.68 -17.37 2.79
N ASP A 66 2.35 -18.32 3.46
CA ASP A 66 3.81 -18.43 3.47
C ASP A 66 4.36 -18.74 2.06
N GLU A 67 3.69 -19.61 1.31
CA GLU A 67 4.06 -19.93 -0.09
C GLU A 67 3.81 -18.75 -1.02
N TRP A 68 2.74 -17.99 -0.81
CA TRP A 68 2.41 -16.84 -1.61
C TRP A 68 3.52 -15.79 -1.57
N PHE A 69 4.09 -15.49 -0.39
CA PHE A 69 5.23 -14.58 -0.23
C PHE A 69 6.50 -15.01 -1.00
N SER A 70 6.59 -16.27 -1.40
CA SER A 70 7.70 -16.80 -2.20
C SER A 70 7.31 -17.07 -3.66
N SER A 71 6.11 -16.66 -4.07
CA SER A 71 5.53 -16.93 -5.39
C SER A 71 5.58 -15.73 -6.33
N SER A 72 5.36 -15.98 -7.62
CA SER A 72 5.23 -14.91 -8.63
C SER A 72 4.03 -13.98 -8.39
N CYS A 73 3.03 -14.43 -7.61
CA CYS A 73 1.88 -13.61 -7.25
C CYS A 73 2.30 -12.48 -6.29
N TYR A 74 3.27 -12.76 -5.42
CA TYR A 74 3.89 -11.75 -4.58
C TYR A 74 4.77 -10.79 -5.38
N ASP A 75 5.46 -11.24 -6.43
CA ASP A 75 6.30 -10.35 -7.25
C ASP A 75 5.50 -9.16 -7.82
N LYS A 76 4.23 -9.39 -8.18
CA LYS A 76 3.34 -8.33 -8.66
C LYS A 76 3.06 -7.30 -7.56
N PHE A 77 2.73 -7.75 -6.36
CA PHE A 77 2.56 -6.89 -5.19
C PHE A 77 3.85 -6.16 -4.81
N TYR A 78 4.98 -6.86 -4.86
CA TYR A 78 6.28 -6.30 -4.54
C TYR A 78 6.62 -5.12 -5.47
N ASN A 79 6.49 -5.32 -6.78
CA ASN A 79 6.85 -4.31 -7.77
C ASN A 79 5.90 -3.12 -7.78
N ASP A 80 4.60 -3.35 -7.64
CA ASP A 80 3.58 -2.29 -7.77
C ASP A 80 3.30 -1.53 -6.47
N VAL A 81 3.66 -2.11 -5.31
CA VAL A 81 3.39 -1.52 -3.99
C VAL A 81 4.68 -1.35 -3.21
N LEU A 82 5.40 -2.43 -2.88
CA LEU A 82 6.53 -2.35 -1.95
C LEU A 82 7.71 -1.53 -2.47
N VAL A 83 8.00 -1.58 -3.77
CA VAL A 83 9.10 -0.79 -4.37
C VAL A 83 8.86 0.71 -4.21
N ASP A 84 7.61 1.17 -4.34
CA ASP A 84 7.24 2.58 -4.18
C ASP A 84 7.55 3.07 -2.76
N PHE A 85 7.24 2.26 -1.75
CA PHE A 85 7.47 2.60 -0.34
C PHE A 85 8.92 2.39 0.13
N LYS A 86 9.69 1.50 -0.52
CA LYS A 86 11.11 1.28 -0.21
C LYS A 86 12.01 2.36 -0.80
N SER A 87 11.55 3.06 -1.82
CA SER A 87 12.31 4.12 -2.46
C SER A 87 12.32 5.36 -1.56
N LYS A 88 13.50 5.98 -1.34
CA LYS A 88 13.67 7.22 -0.55
C LYS A 88 12.85 8.44 -1.03
N ASN A 89 12.05 8.28 -2.09
CA ASN A 89 11.21 9.32 -2.68
C ASN A 89 9.82 9.42 -2.01
N PHE A 90 9.45 8.51 -1.10
CA PHE A 90 8.16 8.61 -0.41
C PHE A 90 8.04 9.88 0.46
N GLU A 91 9.17 10.42 0.93
CA GLU A 91 9.22 11.64 1.75
C GLU A 91 8.77 12.91 0.98
N THR A 92 8.84 12.91 -0.35
CA THR A 92 8.54 14.11 -1.15
C THR A 92 7.05 14.28 -1.52
N ASP A 93 6.28 13.21 -1.66
CA ASP A 93 4.88 13.32 -2.10
C ASP A 93 3.90 13.66 -0.97
N THR A 94 4.19 13.25 0.27
CA THR A 94 3.36 13.55 1.44
C THR A 94 3.43 15.02 1.86
N MET A 95 4.45 15.78 1.43
CA MET A 95 4.59 17.21 1.74
C MET A 95 3.80 18.15 0.80
N HIS A 96 3.22 17.67 -0.30
CA HIS A 96 2.46 18.53 -1.24
C HIS A 96 0.95 18.57 -0.99
N HIS A 97 0.42 17.77 -0.06
CA HIS A 97 -1.00 17.82 0.32
C HIS A 97 -1.32 18.80 1.47
N GLY A 98 -0.52 19.86 1.63
CA GLY A 98 -0.61 20.77 2.76
C GLY A 98 -0.24 22.22 2.47
N SER A 99 -0.76 22.84 1.41
CA SER A 99 -0.94 24.31 1.34
C SER A 99 -1.74 24.72 0.10
N GLN A 100 -3.06 24.76 0.22
CA GLN A 100 -3.85 25.77 -0.49
C GLN A 100 -4.34 26.79 0.54
N LYS A 101 -3.52 27.82 0.79
CA LYS A 101 -4.03 29.08 1.34
C LYS A 101 -4.48 29.93 0.16
N GLU A 102 -5.75 30.27 0.18
CA GLU A 102 -6.42 31.27 -0.66
C GLU A 102 -5.51 32.47 -0.96
N GLN A 103 -5.23 32.71 -2.25
CA GLN A 103 -4.88 34.03 -2.73
C GLN A 103 -6.16 34.69 -3.26
N ASN A 104 -6.77 35.48 -2.38
CA ASN A 104 -7.80 36.45 -2.73
C ASN A 104 -7.14 37.59 -3.54
N THR A 105 -7.25 37.52 -4.86
CA THR A 105 -6.80 38.61 -5.75
C THR A 105 -7.91 39.66 -5.81
N MET A 106 -7.70 40.74 -5.07
CA MET A 106 -8.52 41.94 -5.10
C MET A 106 -8.13 42.75 -6.35
N GLU A 107 -9.02 42.82 -7.34
CA GLU A 107 -8.84 43.67 -8.52
C GLU A 107 -8.99 45.15 -8.15
N PRO A 108 -8.11 46.06 -8.62
CA PRO A 108 -8.31 47.49 -8.46
C PRO A 108 -9.25 48.00 -9.56
N LEU A 109 -10.42 48.52 -9.17
CA LEU A 109 -11.26 49.36 -10.03
C LEU A 109 -10.51 50.65 -10.35
N THR A 110 -10.20 50.87 -11.63
CA THR A 110 -9.91 52.20 -12.19
C THR A 110 -10.79 52.42 -13.41
#